data_AF-A0A1B6I701-F1
#
_entry.id   AF-A0A1B6I701-F1
#
_cell.length_a   1.000
_cell.length_b   1.000
_cell.length_c   1.000
_cell.angle_alpha   90.00
_cell.angle_beta   90.00
_cell.angle_gamma   90.00
#
_symmetry.space_group_name_H-M   'P 1'
#
loop_
_entity.id
_entity.type
_entity.pdbx_description
1 polymer ?
#
loop_
_entity_poly.entity_id
_entity_poly.type
_entity_poly.pdbx_seq_one_letter_code
_entity_poly.pdbx_strand_id
1 'polypeptide(L)'
;RKGPRCQEVDEVSLLRGVCLWKGQYFANNTNWPDDCNTCSCVEGTVRCTRVWCGLKNCLGFPGVSCGDNQVCVPSPKEACLTGGCGPWGDCRELMSGKLVGPPLVPAPPSCWPNQAVLSNTCVRLSLLLERGRLLAGVSTESLCSELRSLLAAHQATSGAHHSLVLLCDLKTQANDTLEVTMVSVSSNSLRQEAMAKL
;
A
#
# COMPACT_ATOMS: atom_id res chain seq x y z
N ARG A 1 28.08 0.94 -18.12
CA ARG A 1 29.25 1.81 -17.84
C ARG A 1 30.52 1.03 -18.18
N LYS A 2 31.34 1.52 -19.11
CA LYS A 2 32.73 1.06 -19.34
C LYS A 2 33.61 2.29 -19.66
N GLY A 3 34.91 2.17 -19.43
CA GLY A 3 35.91 3.22 -19.68
C GLY A 3 36.72 3.64 -18.44
N PRO A 4 37.93 4.18 -18.60
CA PRO A 4 38.89 4.46 -17.51
C PRO A 4 38.42 5.54 -16.52
N ARG A 5 37.40 6.32 -16.88
CA ARG A 5 36.77 7.34 -16.02
C ARG A 5 35.25 7.20 -15.87
N CYS A 6 34.66 6.11 -16.37
CA CYS A 6 33.20 5.91 -16.36
C CYS A 6 32.37 7.11 -16.89
N GLN A 7 32.91 7.84 -17.86
CA GLN A 7 32.32 9.08 -18.43
C GLN A 7 31.61 8.87 -19.76
N GLU A 8 31.68 7.68 -20.37
CA GLU A 8 30.95 7.36 -21.59
C GLU A 8 29.49 7.04 -21.26
N VAL A 9 28.61 8.00 -21.54
CA VAL A 9 27.16 7.84 -21.53
C VAL A 9 26.76 7.31 -22.91
N ASP A 10 26.10 6.16 -22.94
CA ASP A 10 25.59 5.56 -24.18
C ASP A 10 24.65 6.55 -24.90
N GLU A 11 24.89 6.85 -26.19
CA GLU A 11 24.12 7.83 -26.98
C GLU A 11 22.61 7.49 -26.99
N VAL A 12 22.28 6.20 -26.87
CA VAL A 12 20.90 5.71 -26.73
C VAL A 12 20.22 6.23 -25.46
N SER A 13 20.97 6.41 -24.37
CA SER A 13 20.46 6.96 -23.11
C SER A 13 20.20 8.47 -23.18
N LEU A 14 20.95 9.20 -24.02
CA LEU A 14 20.72 10.62 -24.30
C LEU A 14 19.50 10.84 -25.21
N LEU A 15 19.29 9.95 -26.19
CA LEU A 15 18.19 10.04 -27.16
C LEU A 15 16.83 9.56 -26.61
N ARG A 16 16.81 8.53 -25.74
CA ARG A 16 15.57 7.93 -25.21
C ARG A 16 15.18 8.42 -23.81
N GLY A 17 16.05 9.18 -23.16
CA GLY A 17 15.87 9.70 -21.81
C GLY A 17 16.16 8.68 -20.70
N VAL A 18 16.40 9.18 -19.50
CA VAL A 18 16.49 8.40 -18.26
C VAL A 18 15.50 8.97 -17.25
N CYS A 19 15.00 8.14 -16.35
CA CYS A 19 14.11 8.56 -15.29
C CYS A 19 14.86 8.68 -13.97
N LEU A 20 14.65 9.79 -13.25
CA LEU A 20 15.08 9.94 -11.86
C LEU A 20 13.91 9.58 -10.93
N TRP A 21 14.08 8.56 -10.10
CA TRP A 21 13.08 8.12 -9.13
C TRP A 21 13.74 7.85 -7.77
N LYS A 22 13.29 8.55 -6.72
CA LYS A 22 13.81 8.43 -5.33
C LYS A 22 15.35 8.42 -5.24
N GLY A 23 16.01 9.28 -6.03
CA GLY A 23 17.47 9.41 -6.05
C GLY A 23 18.22 8.36 -6.88
N GLN A 24 17.51 7.46 -7.56
CA GLN A 24 18.08 6.45 -8.45
C GLN A 24 17.70 6.73 -9.92
N TYR A 25 18.61 6.38 -10.84
CA TYR A 25 18.41 6.52 -12.27
C TYR A 25 17.97 5.19 -12.88
N PHE A 26 16.89 5.23 -13.66
CA PHE A 26 16.33 4.09 -14.39
C PHE A 26 16.39 4.33 -15.90
N ALA A 27 16.75 3.29 -16.66
CA ALA A 27 16.81 3.38 -18.11
C ALA A 27 15.40 3.42 -18.73
N ASN A 28 15.25 4.04 -19.90
CA ASN A 28 13.97 4.03 -20.60
C ASN A 28 13.49 2.58 -20.88
N ASN A 29 12.18 2.37 -20.86
CA ASN A 29 11.49 1.08 -21.00
C ASN A 29 11.82 0.04 -19.92
N THR A 30 12.35 0.47 -18.78
CA THR A 30 12.49 -0.41 -17.60
C THR A 30 11.28 -0.28 -16.69
N ASN A 31 10.95 -1.37 -16.02
CA ASN A 31 9.97 -1.42 -14.95
C ASN A 31 10.65 -1.82 -13.64
N TRP A 32 10.14 -1.31 -12.52
CA TRP A 32 10.64 -1.64 -11.19
C TRP A 32 9.51 -1.58 -10.16
N PRO A 33 9.59 -2.38 -9.08
CA PRO A 33 8.66 -2.26 -7.98
C PRO A 33 8.94 -1.00 -7.16
N ASP A 34 7.87 -0.36 -6.68
CA ASP A 34 7.92 0.66 -5.65
C ASP A 34 6.82 0.41 -4.62
N ASP A 35 7.20 -0.15 -3.47
CA ASP A 35 6.24 -0.68 -2.49
C ASP A 35 5.35 -1.77 -3.12
N CYS A 36 4.03 -1.70 -2.99
CA CYS A 36 3.11 -2.57 -3.73
C CYS A 36 2.90 -2.14 -5.20
N ASN A 37 3.36 -0.95 -5.60
CA ASN A 37 3.15 -0.43 -6.94
C ASN A 37 4.22 -0.89 -7.92
N THR A 38 3.90 -0.81 -9.21
CA THR A 38 4.86 -1.00 -10.30
C THR A 38 5.05 0.32 -11.03
N CYS A 39 6.30 0.75 -11.17
CA CYS A 39 6.70 1.92 -11.91
C CYS A 39 7.39 1.54 -13.21
N SER A 40 7.28 2.40 -14.22
CA SER A 40 8.01 2.27 -15.47
C SER A 40 8.57 3.61 -15.92
N CYS A 41 9.70 3.56 -16.62
CA CYS A 41 10.27 4.71 -17.30
C CYS A 41 9.84 4.67 -18.76
N VAL A 42 9.11 5.68 -19.21
CA VAL A 42 8.66 5.82 -20.59
C VAL A 42 9.05 7.22 -21.08
N GLU A 43 9.99 7.27 -22.01
CA GLU A 43 10.49 8.49 -22.64
C GLU A 43 10.98 9.53 -21.61
N GLY A 44 11.75 9.06 -20.61
CA GLY A 44 12.24 9.89 -19.51
C GLY A 44 11.20 10.29 -18.46
N THR A 45 9.94 9.85 -18.60
CA THR A 45 8.87 10.09 -17.63
C THR A 45 8.59 8.84 -16.79
N VAL A 46 8.56 8.99 -15.46
CA VAL A 46 8.12 7.92 -14.56
C VAL A 46 6.61 7.81 -14.56
N ARG A 47 6.10 6.60 -14.76
CA ARG A 47 4.69 6.26 -14.59
C ARG A 47 4.54 5.11 -13.62
N CYS A 48 3.82 5.34 -12.52
CA CYS A 48 3.54 4.30 -11.55
C CYS A 48 2.05 3.99 -11.50
N THR A 49 1.73 2.75 -11.15
CA THR A 49 0.40 2.38 -10.68
C THR A 49 0.08 3.15 -9.40
N ARG A 50 -1.22 3.30 -9.09
CA ARG A 50 -1.66 4.17 -7.99
C ARG A 50 -2.51 3.40 -6.98
N VAL A 51 -1.95 2.34 -6.42
CA VAL A 51 -2.58 1.59 -5.33
C VAL A 51 -2.02 2.07 -3.99
N TRP A 52 -2.88 2.34 -3.01
CA TRP A 52 -2.43 2.60 -1.64
C TRP A 52 -1.90 1.31 -1.01
N CYS A 53 -0.64 1.31 -0.58
CA CYS A 53 0.10 0.11 -0.20
C CYS A 53 -0.01 -0.30 1.28
N GLY A 54 -1.01 0.21 2.00
CA GLY A 54 -1.17 -0.13 3.42
C GLY A 54 -0.38 0.79 4.35
N LEU A 55 -0.62 0.60 5.65
CA LEU A 55 0.15 1.24 6.71
C LEU A 55 1.50 0.53 6.89
N LYS A 56 2.49 1.25 7.40
CA LYS A 56 3.82 0.67 7.69
C LYS A 56 3.82 -0.02 9.04
N ASN A 57 4.51 -1.17 9.09
CA ASN A 57 4.68 -1.92 10.33
C ASN A 57 5.62 -1.16 11.27
N CYS A 58 5.13 -0.77 12.45
CA CYS A 58 5.92 -0.14 13.51
C CYS A 58 6.49 -1.11 14.55
N LEU A 59 6.23 -2.42 14.41
CA LEU A 59 6.79 -3.46 15.25
C LEU A 59 7.75 -4.37 14.45
N GLY A 60 8.66 -5.06 15.17
CA GLY A 60 9.50 -6.10 14.58
C GLY A 60 10.73 -5.63 13.81
N PHE A 61 10.96 -4.32 13.67
CA PHE A 61 12.14 -3.76 13.01
C PHE A 61 12.91 -2.79 13.92
N PRO A 62 14.22 -3.01 14.15
CA PRO A 62 15.06 -2.06 14.89
C PRO A 62 15.13 -0.72 14.15
N GLY A 63 14.86 0.39 14.84
CA GLY A 63 14.96 1.74 14.26
C GLY A 63 13.71 2.26 13.54
N VAL A 64 12.63 1.47 13.46
CA VAL A 64 11.31 1.99 13.05
C VAL A 64 10.59 2.51 14.28
N SER A 65 10.49 3.83 14.39
CA SER A 65 9.67 4.51 15.40
C SER A 65 8.54 5.26 14.73
N CYS A 66 7.39 5.33 15.41
CA CYS A 66 6.33 6.24 15.01
C CYS A 66 6.80 7.70 15.17
N GLY A 67 6.13 8.62 14.47
CA GLY A 67 6.47 10.05 14.54
C GLY A 67 6.19 10.68 15.90
N ASP A 68 6.59 11.93 16.05
CA ASP A 68 6.26 12.73 17.25
C ASP A 68 4.73 12.79 17.42
N ASN A 69 4.25 12.55 18.63
CA ASN A 69 2.82 12.39 18.98
C ASN A 69 2.09 11.19 18.35
N GLN A 70 2.82 10.16 17.91
CA GLN A 70 2.20 8.90 17.50
C GLN A 70 2.58 7.74 18.44
N VAL A 71 1.69 6.76 18.53
CA VAL A 71 1.91 5.52 19.27
C VAL A 71 1.76 4.32 18.34
N CYS A 72 2.61 3.32 18.52
CA CYS A 72 2.53 2.07 17.79
C CYS A 72 1.45 1.19 18.39
N VAL A 73 0.41 0.87 17.62
CA VAL A 73 -0.73 0.06 18.06
C VAL A 73 -0.58 -1.34 17.47
N PRO A 74 -0.40 -2.39 18.29
CA PRO A 74 -0.30 -3.76 17.80
C PRO A 74 -1.60 -4.21 17.12
N SER A 75 -1.46 -5.00 16.06
CA SER A 75 -2.61 -5.71 15.47
C SER A 75 -3.23 -6.69 16.47
N PRO A 76 -4.56 -6.90 16.40
CA PRO A 76 -5.24 -7.89 17.22
C PRO A 76 -4.70 -9.30 16.90
N LYS A 77 -4.75 -10.21 17.88
CA LYS A 77 -4.21 -11.58 17.72
C LYS A 77 -4.92 -12.34 16.60
N GLU A 78 -6.19 -12.06 16.41
CA GLU A 78 -7.09 -12.66 15.43
C GLU A 78 -6.70 -12.27 14.00
N ALA A 79 -5.97 -11.16 13.82
CA ALA A 79 -5.42 -10.77 12.53
C ALA A 79 -4.37 -11.78 12.03
N CYS A 80 -3.79 -12.59 12.92
CA CYS A 80 -2.94 -13.72 12.54
C CYS A 80 -3.81 -14.90 12.09
N LEU A 81 -3.85 -15.14 10.78
CA LEU A 81 -4.72 -16.16 10.16
C LEU A 81 -4.14 -17.57 10.35
N THR A 82 -2.82 -17.70 10.30
CA THR A 82 -2.08 -18.93 10.61
C THR A 82 -0.98 -18.65 11.62
N GLY A 83 -0.75 -19.59 12.54
CA GLY A 83 0.27 -19.45 13.57
C GLY A 83 1.65 -19.08 13.01
N GLY A 84 2.43 -18.34 13.81
CA GLY A 84 3.78 -17.91 13.45
C GLY A 84 3.89 -16.51 12.83
N CYS A 85 2.84 -15.69 12.90
CA CYS A 85 2.94 -14.30 12.43
C CYS A 85 3.98 -13.53 13.24
N GLY A 86 4.83 -12.76 12.54
CA GLY A 86 5.69 -11.78 13.17
C GLY A 86 4.88 -10.66 13.85
N PRO A 87 5.50 -9.90 14.77
CA PRO A 87 4.84 -8.77 15.40
C PRO A 87 4.50 -7.71 14.35
N TRP A 88 3.25 -7.27 14.34
CA TRP A 88 2.76 -6.25 13.43
C TRP A 88 1.96 -5.20 14.21
N GLY A 89 2.19 -3.94 13.91
CA GLY A 89 1.41 -2.82 14.41
C GLY A 89 1.51 -1.63 13.48
N ASP A 90 0.64 -0.65 13.65
CA ASP A 90 0.67 0.57 12.87
C ASP A 90 0.65 1.82 13.74
N CYS A 91 1.21 2.91 13.20
CA CYS A 91 1.32 4.17 13.93
C CYS A 91 0.00 4.93 13.94
N ARG A 92 -0.45 5.32 15.13
CA ARG A 92 -1.66 6.11 15.35
C ARG A 92 -1.38 7.40 16.07
N GLU A 93 -2.11 8.44 15.70
CA GLU A 93 -2.07 9.74 16.38
C GLU A 93 -2.50 9.60 17.85
N LEU A 94 -1.74 10.22 18.75
CA LEU A 94 -2.10 10.35 20.15
C LEU A 94 -2.88 11.65 20.34
N MET A 95 -4.16 11.51 20.65
CA MET A 95 -5.08 12.63 20.88
C MET A 95 -5.05 13.11 22.33
N SER A 96 -5.64 14.28 22.59
CA SER A 96 -5.80 14.82 23.94
C SER A 96 -6.44 13.79 24.88
N GLY A 97 -5.96 13.75 26.12
CA GLY A 97 -6.41 12.75 27.10
C GLY A 97 -5.79 11.36 26.90
N LYS A 98 -4.70 11.24 26.14
CA LYS A 98 -4.00 9.96 25.85
C LYS A 98 -4.88 8.95 25.10
N LEU A 99 -5.82 9.45 24.30
CA LEU A 99 -6.66 8.61 23.46
C LEU A 99 -5.92 8.28 22.17
N VAL A 100 -6.13 7.07 21.66
CA VAL A 100 -5.53 6.61 20.41
C VAL A 100 -6.50 6.90 19.26
N GLY A 101 -6.01 7.62 18.25
CA GLY A 101 -6.78 7.96 17.06
C GLY A 101 -7.08 6.75 16.16
N PRO A 102 -8.04 6.89 15.22
CA PRO A 102 -8.38 5.86 14.25
C PRO A 102 -7.33 5.71 13.15
N PRO A 103 -7.50 4.69 12.28
CA PRO A 103 -6.99 4.60 10.93
C PRO A 103 -6.43 5.83 10.23
N LEU A 104 -5.13 6.00 9.94
CA LEU A 104 -4.74 6.97 8.90
C LEU A 104 -4.83 6.33 7.51
N VAL A 105 -6.05 6.06 7.06
CA VAL A 105 -6.33 5.43 5.76
C VAL A 105 -7.01 6.42 4.80
N PRO A 106 -6.65 6.42 3.50
CA PRO A 106 -7.20 7.33 2.50
C PRO A 106 -8.56 6.84 1.97
N ALA A 107 -9.48 6.52 2.87
CA ALA A 107 -10.82 6.05 2.53
C ALA A 107 -11.84 6.58 3.55
N PRO A 108 -13.05 6.96 3.12
CA PRO A 108 -14.08 7.40 4.06
C PRO A 108 -14.45 6.24 5.00
N PRO A 109 -14.73 6.51 6.31
CA PRO A 109 -15.12 5.48 7.27
C PRO A 109 -16.30 4.61 6.81
N SER A 110 -17.23 5.20 6.05
CA SER A 110 -18.35 4.49 5.41
C SER A 110 -17.94 3.39 4.41
N CYS A 111 -16.67 3.31 4.02
CA CYS A 111 -16.15 2.26 3.14
C CYS A 111 -15.07 1.41 3.83
N TRP A 112 -15.01 1.43 5.16
CA TRP A 112 -14.10 0.54 5.89
C TRP A 112 -14.71 -0.85 6.00
N PRO A 113 -13.89 -1.92 6.00
CA PRO A 113 -14.37 -3.26 6.30
C PRO A 113 -15.16 -3.29 7.62
N ASN A 114 -16.15 -4.17 7.70
CA ASN A 114 -17.12 -4.30 8.81
C ASN A 114 -18.08 -3.11 8.98
N GLN A 115 -17.89 -2.01 8.24
CA GLN A 115 -18.71 -0.79 8.30
C GLN A 115 -19.18 -0.31 6.92
N ALA A 116 -18.85 -1.08 5.86
CA ALA A 116 -19.01 -0.64 4.48
C ALA A 116 -20.48 -0.46 4.08
N VAL A 117 -20.80 0.74 3.59
CA VAL A 117 -22.05 1.10 2.92
C VAL A 117 -21.76 1.18 1.43
N LEU A 118 -22.36 0.27 0.66
CA LEU A 118 -22.12 0.15 -0.77
C LEU A 118 -22.57 1.41 -1.51
N SER A 119 -21.76 1.83 -2.49
CA SER A 119 -22.05 2.98 -3.33
C SER A 119 -21.35 2.83 -4.69
N ASN A 120 -21.50 3.82 -5.57
CA ASN A 120 -20.77 3.84 -6.84
C ASN A 120 -19.25 4.01 -6.68
N THR A 121 -18.80 4.39 -5.48
CA THR A 121 -17.38 4.55 -5.15
C THR A 121 -16.88 3.51 -4.16
N CYS A 122 -17.77 2.84 -3.41
CA CYS A 122 -17.41 1.83 -2.41
C CYS A 122 -17.92 0.45 -2.80
N VAL A 123 -16.98 -0.47 -3.06
CA VAL A 123 -17.26 -1.87 -3.34
C VAL A 123 -16.79 -2.72 -2.17
N ARG A 124 -17.57 -3.75 -1.82
CA ARG A 124 -17.21 -4.77 -0.83
C ARG A 124 -17.14 -6.14 -1.48
N LEU A 125 -16.07 -6.86 -1.21
CA LEU A 125 -15.87 -8.27 -1.53
C LEU A 125 -15.74 -9.05 -0.21
N SER A 126 -16.18 -10.30 -0.20
CA SER A 126 -15.96 -11.22 0.92
C SER A 126 -15.23 -12.45 0.40
N LEU A 127 -14.04 -12.69 0.94
CA LEU A 127 -13.20 -13.83 0.59
C LEU A 127 -13.28 -14.87 1.70
N LEU A 128 -13.83 -16.03 1.38
CA LEU A 128 -13.82 -17.18 2.28
C LEU A 128 -12.43 -17.84 2.21
N LEU A 129 -11.80 -18.01 3.36
CA LEU A 129 -10.45 -18.53 3.50
C LEU A 129 -10.46 -19.91 4.14
N GLU A 130 -9.84 -20.86 3.44
CA GLU A 130 -9.52 -22.16 4.04
C GLU A 130 -8.20 -22.04 4.83
N ARG A 131 -8.28 -21.59 6.09
CA ARG A 131 -7.10 -21.30 6.94
C ARG A 131 -6.09 -22.45 7.01
N GLY A 132 -6.55 -23.70 6.98
CA GLY A 132 -5.68 -24.87 7.03
C GLY A 132 -4.78 -25.06 5.79
N ARG A 133 -5.04 -24.34 4.70
CA ARG A 133 -4.26 -24.38 3.45
C ARG A 133 -3.40 -23.15 3.24
N LEU A 134 -3.50 -22.16 4.11
CA LEU A 134 -2.62 -21.00 4.09
C LEU A 134 -1.23 -21.40 4.59
N LEU A 135 -0.20 -20.74 4.05
CA LEU A 135 1.16 -20.89 4.55
C LEU A 135 1.25 -20.43 6.02
N ALA A 136 2.28 -20.87 6.74
CA ALA A 136 2.52 -20.41 8.11
C ALA A 136 2.88 -18.92 8.14
N GLY A 137 2.47 -18.22 9.21
CA GLY A 137 2.76 -16.80 9.42
C GLY A 137 1.97 -15.82 8.55
N VAL A 138 0.86 -16.24 7.96
CA VAL A 138 -0.02 -15.38 7.16
C VAL A 138 -0.92 -14.57 8.09
N SER A 139 -0.86 -13.26 7.96
CA SER A 139 -1.77 -12.32 8.62
C SER A 139 -2.76 -11.70 7.64
N THR A 140 -3.77 -11.04 8.19
CA THR A 140 -4.75 -10.27 7.43
C THR A 140 -4.06 -9.19 6.60
N GLU A 141 -3.11 -8.46 7.18
CA GLU A 141 -2.37 -7.42 6.45
C GLU A 141 -1.43 -8.00 5.41
N SER A 142 -0.74 -9.12 5.66
CA SER A 142 0.15 -9.72 4.65
C SER A 142 -0.64 -10.18 3.43
N LEU A 143 -1.81 -10.79 3.65
CA LEU A 143 -2.73 -11.17 2.58
C LEU A 143 -3.25 -9.93 1.84
N CYS A 144 -3.58 -8.86 2.56
CA CYS A 144 -4.04 -7.61 1.95
C CYS A 144 -2.95 -6.92 1.11
N SER A 145 -1.70 -6.96 1.57
CA SER A 145 -0.54 -6.47 0.83
C SER A 145 -0.36 -7.20 -0.50
N GLU A 146 -0.52 -8.53 -0.51
CA GLU A 146 -0.47 -9.32 -1.75
C GLU A 146 -1.61 -8.96 -2.70
N LEU A 147 -2.84 -8.78 -2.20
CA LEU A 147 -3.97 -8.34 -3.01
C LEU A 147 -3.72 -6.96 -3.66
N ARG A 148 -3.10 -6.03 -2.92
CA ARG A 148 -2.72 -4.71 -3.46
C ARG A 148 -1.65 -4.82 -4.54
N SER A 149 -0.65 -5.68 -4.33
CA SER A 149 0.41 -5.94 -5.32
C SER A 149 -0.14 -6.56 -6.61
N LEU A 150 -1.08 -7.51 -6.49
CA LEU A 150 -1.77 -8.10 -7.64
C LEU A 150 -2.62 -7.05 -8.39
N LEU A 151 -3.34 -6.19 -7.65
CA LEU A 151 -4.12 -5.10 -8.24
C LEU A 151 -3.21 -4.09 -8.97
N ALA A 152 -2.07 -3.74 -8.38
CA ALA A 152 -1.09 -2.88 -9.02
C ALA A 152 -0.51 -3.52 -10.29
N ALA A 153 -0.11 -4.79 -10.24
CA ALA A 153 0.36 -5.51 -11.42
C ALA A 153 -0.70 -5.52 -12.54
N HIS A 154 -1.97 -5.69 -12.20
CA HIS A 154 -3.07 -5.60 -13.16
C HIS A 154 -3.27 -4.18 -13.72
N GLN A 155 -3.12 -3.13 -12.90
CA GLN A 155 -3.14 -1.75 -13.39
C GLN A 155 -2.01 -1.49 -14.40
N ALA A 156 -0.81 -2.00 -14.11
CA ALA A 156 0.37 -1.83 -14.96
C ALA A 156 0.16 -2.45 -16.35
N THR A 157 -0.48 -3.61 -16.45
CA THR A 157 -0.76 -4.27 -17.74
C THR A 157 -1.93 -3.66 -18.48
N SER A 158 -2.93 -3.16 -17.76
CA SER A 158 -4.15 -2.57 -18.35
C SER A 158 -3.98 -1.11 -18.77
N GLY A 159 -2.86 -0.46 -18.42
CA GLY A 159 -2.66 0.98 -18.64
C GLY A 159 -3.58 1.85 -17.79
N ALA A 160 -4.17 1.29 -16.73
CA ALA A 160 -5.07 2.01 -15.84
C ALA A 160 -4.26 2.85 -14.85
N HIS A 161 -4.68 4.11 -14.63
CA HIS A 161 -4.00 5.05 -13.74
C HIS A 161 -4.90 5.62 -12.64
N HIS A 162 -6.01 4.95 -12.34
CA HIS A 162 -6.91 5.33 -11.27
C HIS A 162 -6.26 5.08 -9.90
N SER A 163 -6.40 6.04 -8.99
CA SER A 163 -5.97 5.81 -7.61
C SER A 163 -6.96 4.87 -6.93
N LEU A 164 -6.47 3.74 -6.42
CA LEU A 164 -7.27 2.71 -5.76
C LEU A 164 -6.78 2.52 -4.34
N VAL A 165 -7.73 2.37 -3.42
CA VAL A 165 -7.46 2.04 -2.03
C VAL A 165 -8.18 0.75 -1.74
N LEU A 166 -7.42 -0.26 -1.34
CA LEU A 166 -7.91 -1.58 -0.97
C LEU A 166 -7.63 -1.78 0.51
N LEU A 167 -8.70 -1.94 1.30
CA LEU A 167 -8.65 -2.23 2.73
C LEU A 167 -9.11 -3.67 2.95
N CYS A 168 -8.51 -4.32 3.94
CA CYS A 168 -8.94 -5.65 4.36
C CYS A 168 -9.07 -5.69 5.87
N ASP A 169 -10.07 -6.41 6.35
CA ASP A 169 -10.17 -6.77 7.75
C ASP A 169 -10.83 -8.15 7.86
N LEU A 170 -10.60 -8.83 8.97
CA LEU A 170 -11.33 -10.03 9.28
C LEU A 170 -12.78 -9.65 9.57
N LYS A 171 -13.74 -10.37 8.97
CA LYS A 171 -15.15 -10.08 9.17
C LYS A 171 -15.53 -10.33 10.63
N THR A 172 -16.19 -9.37 11.26
CA THR A 172 -16.67 -9.52 12.65
C THR A 172 -17.55 -10.76 12.75
N GLN A 173 -17.30 -11.60 13.77
CA GLN A 173 -18.01 -12.86 14.02
C GLN A 173 -17.76 -13.98 12.99
N ALA A 174 -16.85 -13.78 12.03
CA ALA A 174 -16.49 -14.81 11.04
C ALA A 174 -14.97 -14.93 10.92
N ASN A 175 -14.40 -15.93 11.58
CA ASN A 175 -12.95 -16.12 11.61
C ASN A 175 -12.38 -16.60 10.28
N ASP A 176 -13.16 -17.17 9.37
CA ASP A 176 -12.69 -17.67 8.08
C ASP A 176 -12.94 -16.70 6.93
N THR A 177 -13.51 -15.53 7.18
CA THR A 177 -13.95 -14.63 6.11
C THR A 177 -13.20 -13.30 6.19
N LEU A 178 -12.47 -12.97 5.13
CA LEU A 178 -11.85 -11.67 4.95
C LEU A 178 -12.80 -10.74 4.20
N GLU A 179 -13.12 -9.59 4.79
CA GLU A 179 -13.85 -8.53 4.11
C GLU A 179 -12.86 -7.56 3.46
N VAL A 180 -13.01 -7.36 2.16
CA VAL A 180 -12.16 -6.47 1.36
C VAL A 180 -13.03 -5.34 0.85
N THR A 181 -12.64 -4.09 1.10
CA THR A 181 -13.29 -2.93 0.52
C THR A 181 -12.36 -2.23 -0.45
N MET A 182 -12.94 -1.68 -1.51
CA MET A 182 -12.22 -0.94 -2.54
C MET A 182 -12.90 0.40 -2.78
N VAL A 183 -12.10 1.47 -2.80
CA VAL A 183 -12.54 2.81 -3.19
C VAL A 183 -11.63 3.38 -4.27
N SER A 184 -12.23 4.01 -5.27
CA SER A 184 -11.48 4.80 -6.25
C SER A 184 -11.42 6.25 -5.79
N VAL A 185 -10.21 6.79 -5.69
CA VAL A 185 -9.95 8.14 -5.21
C VAL A 185 -9.66 9.02 -6.43
N SER A 186 -10.48 10.04 -6.66
CA SER A 186 -10.22 11.02 -7.72
C SER A 186 -9.00 11.88 -7.36
N SER A 187 -8.21 12.32 -8.33
CA SER A 187 -7.00 13.13 -8.09
C SER A 187 -7.23 14.43 -7.29
N ASN A 188 -8.46 14.94 -7.22
CA ASN A 188 -8.83 16.12 -6.44
C ASN A 188 -8.97 15.89 -4.93
N SER A 189 -9.31 14.67 -4.47
CA SER A 189 -9.47 14.39 -3.03
C SER A 189 -8.13 14.19 -2.31
N LEU A 190 -7.09 13.77 -3.02
CA LEU A 190 -5.71 13.69 -2.50
C LEU A 190 -5.14 15.06 -2.10
N ARG A 191 -5.60 16.15 -2.73
CA ARG A 191 -5.23 17.51 -2.35
C ARG A 191 -5.99 18.03 -1.14
N GLN A 192 -7.25 17.64 -0.96
CA GLN A 192 -8.06 18.11 0.18
C GLN A 192 -7.63 17.45 1.50
N GLU A 193 -7.26 16.17 1.49
CA GLU A 193 -6.78 15.49 2.70
C GLU A 193 -5.33 15.89 3.08
N ALA A 194 -4.50 16.23 2.10
CA ALA A 194 -3.15 16.75 2.34
C ALA A 194 -3.14 18.23 2.79
N MET A 195 -4.15 19.01 2.41
CA MET A 195 -4.27 20.43 2.78
C MET A 195 -5.09 20.67 4.05
N ALA A 196 -5.86 19.69 4.53
CA ALA A 196 -6.54 19.76 5.83
C ALA A 196 -5.59 19.57 7.04
N LYS A 197 -4.28 19.44 6.78
CA LYS A 197 -3.19 19.37 7.78
C LYS A 197 -2.17 20.51 7.66
N LEU A 198 -2.53 21.63 7.02
CA LEU A 198 -1.82 22.92 7.12
C LEU A 198 -2.72 23.92 7.85
#